data_AF-A0A4Q5SM55-F1
#
_entry.id   AF-A0A4Q5SM55-F1
#
_cell.length_a   1.000
_cell.length_b   1.000
_cell.length_c   1.000
_cell.angle_alpha   90.00
_cell.angle_beta   90.00
_cell.angle_gamma   90.00
#
_symmetry.space_group_name_H-M   'P 1'
#
loop_
_entity.id
_entity.type
_entity.pdbx_description
1 polymer ?
#
loop_
_entity_poly.entity_id
_entity_poly.type
_entity_poly.pdbx_seq_one_letter_code
_entity_poly.pdbx_strand_id
1 'polypeptide(L)'
;MKRIGLLGGSFNPAHRGHRAISLHAIRALGLDEVWWLVSPGNPLKEAKGMAPFAARMASARAMARHAPIRPSAVEQRIKTRYTVDTLTKLTRLYPRHQFIWLMGGDNLAQFDQWRGWRQIARQVPIAVIARPGYD
;
A
#
# COMPACT_ATOMS: atom_id res chain seq x y z
N MET A 1 2.22 10.93 17.27
CA MET A 1 2.21 9.49 16.93
C MET A 1 0.95 9.22 16.12
N LYS A 2 1.00 8.35 15.11
CA LYS A 2 -0.15 8.02 14.26
C LYS A 2 -0.23 6.51 14.03
N ARG A 3 -1.44 6.00 13.87
CA ARG A 3 -1.75 4.65 13.37
C ARG A 3 -2.08 4.73 11.88
N ILE A 4 -1.22 4.13 11.06
CA ILE A 4 -1.21 4.33 9.61
C ILE A 4 -1.42 2.99 8.91
N GLY A 5 -2.44 2.91 8.05
CA GLY A 5 -2.59 1.80 7.11
C GLY A 5 -1.70 2.00 5.89
N LEU A 6 -1.01 0.96 5.44
CA LEU A 6 -0.18 0.97 4.23
C LEU A 6 -0.85 0.13 3.16
N LEU A 7 -1.27 0.76 2.07
CA LEU A 7 -1.85 0.08 0.90
C LEU A 7 -0.91 0.19 -0.29
N GLY A 8 -0.24 -0.90 -0.63
CA GLY A 8 0.61 -0.99 -1.82
C GLY A 8 -0.21 -1.24 -3.09
N GLY A 9 0.20 -0.64 -4.20
CA GLY A 9 -0.45 -0.87 -5.48
C GLY A 9 0.17 -0.11 -6.65
N SER A 10 -0.18 -0.50 -7.87
CA SER A 10 0.20 0.24 -9.08
C SER A 10 -0.58 1.55 -9.21
N PHE A 11 -1.85 1.58 -8.78
CA PHE A 11 -2.78 2.70 -8.93
C PHE A 11 -2.85 3.21 -10.38
N ASN A 12 -3.15 2.28 -11.30
CA ASN A 12 -3.09 2.49 -12.75
C ASN A 12 -4.46 2.34 -13.44
N PRO A 13 -5.42 3.28 -13.30
CA PRO A 13 -5.41 4.44 -12.40
C PRO A 13 -5.96 4.12 -11.00
N ALA A 14 -5.83 5.05 -10.06
CA ALA A 14 -6.57 4.96 -8.81
C ALA A 14 -8.09 5.13 -9.04
N HIS A 15 -8.90 4.26 -8.46
CA HIS A 15 -10.36 4.27 -8.61
C HIS A 15 -11.10 4.20 -7.26
N ARG A 16 -12.43 4.27 -7.32
CA ARG A 16 -13.32 4.30 -6.14
C ARG A 16 -13.13 3.10 -5.22
N GLY A 17 -12.87 1.91 -5.76
CA GLY A 17 -12.53 0.72 -4.97
C GLY A 17 -11.36 0.93 -3.98
N HIS A 18 -10.23 1.49 -4.42
CA HIS A 18 -9.11 1.81 -3.52
C HIS A 18 -9.53 2.76 -2.40
N ARG A 19 -10.31 3.79 -2.74
CA ARG A 19 -10.83 4.77 -1.78
C ARG A 19 -11.78 4.13 -0.77
N ALA A 20 -12.74 3.34 -1.25
CA ALA A 20 -13.74 2.68 -0.41
C ALA A 20 -13.09 1.75 0.62
N ILE A 21 -12.15 0.91 0.18
CA ILE A 21 -11.40 0.00 1.06
C ILE A 21 -10.58 0.77 2.09
N SER A 22 -9.90 1.86 1.67
CA SER A 22 -9.11 2.68 2.57
C SER A 22 -9.97 3.34 3.65
N LEU A 23 -11.10 3.94 3.26
CA LEU A 23 -12.03 4.56 4.20
C LEU A 23 -12.67 3.54 5.15
N HIS A 24 -12.96 2.34 4.66
CA HIS A 24 -13.45 1.25 5.49
C HIS A 24 -12.38 0.82 6.52
N ALA A 25 -11.15 0.57 6.09
CA ALA A 25 -10.04 0.20 6.98
C ALA A 25 -9.77 1.27 8.04
N ILE A 26 -9.87 2.56 7.67
CA ILE A 26 -9.74 3.69 8.60
C ILE A 26 -10.74 3.59 9.74
N ARG A 27 -12.03 3.37 9.42
CA ARG A 27 -13.08 3.23 10.44
C ARG A 27 -12.93 1.93 11.25
N ALA A 28 -12.73 0.81 10.57
CA ALA A 28 -12.71 -0.52 11.20
C ALA A 28 -11.51 -0.73 12.13
N LEU A 29 -10.35 -0.13 11.81
CA LEU A 29 -9.10 -0.32 12.56
C LEU A 29 -8.71 0.92 13.37
N GLY A 30 -9.52 1.99 13.37
CA GLY A 30 -9.19 3.25 14.04
C GLY A 30 -7.87 3.85 13.55
N LEU A 31 -7.68 3.90 12.23
CA LEU A 31 -6.47 4.50 11.64
C LEU A 31 -6.62 6.02 11.56
N ASP A 32 -5.53 6.75 11.78
CA ASP A 32 -5.51 8.20 11.54
C ASP A 32 -5.49 8.51 10.04
N GLU A 33 -4.81 7.69 9.25
CA GLU A 33 -4.72 7.83 7.80
C GLU A 33 -4.30 6.52 7.12
N VAL A 34 -4.55 6.44 5.80
CA VAL A 34 -4.02 5.39 4.94
C VAL A 34 -3.05 5.97 3.94
N TRP A 35 -1.84 5.41 3.86
CA TRP A 35 -0.86 5.76 2.85
C TRP A 35 -1.01 4.83 1.65
N TRP A 36 -1.23 5.42 0.48
CA TRP A 36 -1.15 4.70 -0.79
C TRP A 36 0.29 4.71 -1.26
N LEU A 37 0.95 3.56 -1.15
CA LEU A 37 2.32 3.37 -1.63
C LEU A 37 2.26 3.10 -3.12
N VAL A 38 2.38 4.16 -3.91
CA VAL A 38 2.32 4.06 -5.37
C VAL A 38 3.63 3.44 -5.83
N SER A 39 3.55 2.21 -6.33
CA SER A 39 4.74 1.44 -6.69
C SER A 39 5.51 2.09 -7.84
N PRO A 40 6.86 2.12 -7.78
CA PRO A 40 7.69 2.51 -8.93
C PRO A 40 7.66 1.47 -10.06
N GLY A 41 7.07 0.30 -9.85
CA GLY A 41 7.03 -0.81 -10.81
C GLY A 41 8.31 -1.67 -10.79
N ASN A 42 8.24 -2.82 -11.47
CA ASN A 42 9.38 -3.70 -11.70
C ASN A 42 10.14 -3.19 -12.94
N PRO A 43 11.44 -2.85 -12.86
CA PRO A 43 12.15 -2.30 -14.00
C PRO A 43 12.48 -3.36 -15.05
N LEU A 44 12.34 -4.65 -14.70
CA LEU A 44 12.62 -5.82 -15.53
C LEU A 44 11.37 -6.34 -16.26
N LYS A 45 10.18 -5.75 -16.01
CA LYS A 45 8.95 -6.09 -16.74
C LYS A 45 8.63 -4.95 -17.70
N GLU A 46 8.25 -5.29 -18.93
CA GLU A 46 7.78 -4.30 -19.90
C GLU A 46 6.62 -3.49 -19.31
N ALA A 47 6.69 -2.16 -19.42
CA ALA A 47 5.65 -1.25 -18.93
C ALA A 47 4.39 -1.23 -19.81
N LYS A 48 4.14 -2.27 -20.62
CA LYS A 48 2.96 -2.33 -21.51
C LYS A 48 1.68 -2.19 -20.69
N GLY A 49 0.90 -1.15 -21.00
CA GLY A 49 -0.33 -0.80 -20.30
C GLY A 49 -0.17 -0.06 -18.96
N MET A 50 1.06 0.21 -18.50
CA MET A 50 1.30 1.00 -17.29
C MET A 50 1.47 2.47 -17.61
N ALA A 51 0.59 3.32 -17.07
CA ALA A 51 0.72 4.76 -17.20
C ALA A 51 2.00 5.25 -16.49
N PRO A 52 2.59 6.37 -16.96
CA PRO A 52 3.75 6.98 -16.32
C PRO A 52 3.51 7.18 -14.82
N PHE A 53 4.56 7.02 -14.01
CA PHE A 53 4.46 7.16 -12.55
C PHE A 53 3.78 8.47 -12.12
N ALA A 54 4.11 9.58 -12.79
CA ALA A 54 3.50 10.89 -12.53
C ALA A 54 1.98 10.88 -12.75
N ALA A 55 1.49 10.23 -13.82
CA ALA A 55 0.06 10.10 -14.09
C ALA A 55 -0.66 9.23 -13.05
N ARG A 56 -0.04 8.12 -12.64
CA ARG A 56 -0.56 7.25 -11.57
C ARG A 56 -0.64 7.99 -10.24
N MET A 57 0.42 8.72 -9.88
CA MET A 57 0.47 9.57 -8.70
C MET A 57 -0.58 10.69 -8.73
N ALA A 58 -0.78 11.33 -9.89
CA ALA A 58 -1.82 12.35 -10.06
C ALA A 58 -3.23 11.76 -9.88
N SER A 59 -3.50 10.59 -10.47
CA SER A 59 -4.78 9.88 -10.30
C SER A 59 -5.03 9.52 -8.82
N ALA A 60 -3.98 9.08 -8.11
CA ALA A 60 -4.03 8.76 -6.70
C ALA A 60 -4.37 10.01 -5.85
N ARG A 61 -3.73 11.15 -6.13
CA ARG A 61 -4.03 12.44 -5.46
C ARG A 61 -5.46 12.90 -5.70
N ALA A 62 -5.94 12.81 -6.94
CA ALA A 62 -7.31 13.17 -7.28
C ALA A 62 -8.32 12.31 -6.53
N MET A 63 -8.12 10.98 -6.51
CA MET A 63 -9.03 10.04 -5.84
C MET A 63 -8.97 10.13 -4.30
N ALA A 64 -7.82 10.51 -3.73
CA ALA A 64 -7.63 10.67 -2.29
C ALA A 64 -8.11 12.02 -1.73
N ARG A 65 -8.51 12.97 -2.60
CA ARG A 65 -8.91 14.31 -2.19
C ARG A 65 -10.03 14.28 -1.14
N HIS A 66 -9.92 15.16 -0.14
CA HIS A 66 -10.87 15.29 0.98
C HIS A 66 -11.12 13.98 1.75
N ALA A 67 -10.09 13.14 1.85
CA ALA A 67 -10.09 11.94 2.68
C ALA A 67 -8.78 11.85 3.46
N PRO A 68 -8.76 11.15 4.61
CA PRO A 68 -7.54 10.82 5.36
C PRO A 68 -6.70 9.76 4.62
N ILE A 69 -6.38 10.02 3.35
CA ILE A 69 -5.63 9.16 2.45
C ILE A 69 -4.46 9.96 1.89
N ARG A 70 -3.26 9.42 2.00
CA ARG A 70 -2.01 10.04 1.55
C ARG A 70 -1.34 9.22 0.45
N PRO A 71 -1.47 9.62 -0.82
CA PRO A 71 -0.61 9.12 -1.88
C PRO A 71 0.85 9.41 -1.60
N SER A 72 1.70 8.40 -1.78
CA SER A 72 3.10 8.44 -1.37
C SER A 72 4.01 7.83 -2.43
N ALA A 73 5.06 8.57 -2.78
CA ALA A 73 6.19 8.11 -3.57
C ALA A 73 7.35 7.59 -2.70
N VAL A 74 7.08 7.22 -1.44
CA VAL A 74 8.13 6.95 -0.45
C VAL A 74 9.11 5.87 -0.93
N GLU A 75 8.65 4.85 -1.65
CA GLU A 75 9.48 3.78 -2.21
C GLU A 75 10.53 4.30 -3.19
N GLN A 76 10.23 5.33 -4.00
CA GLN A 76 11.23 5.99 -4.84
C GLN A 76 12.27 6.72 -3.99
N ARG A 77 11.82 7.46 -2.97
CA ARG A 77 12.71 8.24 -2.10
C ARG A 77 13.67 7.36 -1.29
N ILE A 78 13.18 6.25 -0.76
CA ILE A 78 13.99 5.31 0.05
C ILE A 78 14.61 4.20 -0.80
N LYS A 79 14.43 4.25 -2.13
CA LYS A 79 14.97 3.32 -3.13
C LYS A 79 14.67 1.85 -2.79
N THR A 80 13.39 1.53 -2.63
CA THR A 80 12.91 0.17 -2.38
C THR A 80 11.93 -0.28 -3.47
N ARG A 81 11.85 -1.59 -3.68
CA ARG A 81 10.92 -2.23 -4.62
C ARG A 81 10.15 -3.38 -3.99
N TYR A 82 10.72 -4.05 -2.99
CA TYR A 82 10.07 -5.12 -2.27
C TYR A 82 9.45 -4.58 -0.99
N THR A 83 8.23 -5.04 -0.68
CA THR A 83 7.49 -4.65 0.51
C THR A 83 8.30 -4.85 1.79
N VAL A 84 9.06 -5.96 1.90
CA VAL A 84 9.92 -6.23 3.07
C VAL A 84 10.97 -5.13 3.31
N ASP A 85 11.58 -4.61 2.24
CA ASP A 85 12.58 -3.55 2.31
C ASP A 85 11.91 -2.20 2.64
N THR A 86 10.77 -1.94 2.00
CA THR A 86 9.96 -0.75 2.26
C THR A 86 9.57 -0.68 3.73
N LEU A 87 9.02 -1.77 4.30
CA LEU A 87 8.61 -1.83 5.71
C LEU A 87 9.79 -1.68 6.66
N THR A 88 10.91 -2.35 6.39
CA THR A 88 12.12 -2.26 7.22
C THR A 88 12.63 -0.83 7.31
N LYS A 89 12.68 -0.11 6.18
CA LYS A 89 13.14 1.29 6.16
C LYS A 89 12.08 2.23 6.73
N LEU A 90 10.81 2.00 6.45
CA LEU A 90 9.73 2.89 6.88
C LEU A 90 9.54 2.88 8.40
N THR A 91 9.59 1.71 9.03
CA THR A 91 9.52 1.57 10.50
C THR A 91 10.71 2.25 11.20
N ARG A 92 11.91 2.20 10.60
CA ARG A 92 13.09 2.93 11.11
C ARG A 92 12.99 4.44 10.93
N LEU A 93 12.43 4.92 9.82
CA LEU A 93 12.26 6.35 9.54
C LEU A 93 11.17 6.99 10.40
N TYR A 94 10.16 6.20 10.79
CA TYR A 94 9.01 6.66 11.56
C TYR A 94 8.79 5.77 12.80
N PRO A 95 9.74 5.75 13.76
CA PRO A 95 9.72 4.81 14.88
C PRO A 95 8.56 5.07 15.86
N ARG A 96 7.97 6.28 15.82
CA ARG A 96 6.79 6.66 16.62
C ARG A 96 5.47 6.48 15.88
N HIS A 97 5.46 5.80 14.73
CA HIS A 97 4.23 5.48 14.00
C HIS A 97 3.97 3.99 14.07
N GLN A 98 2.69 3.62 14.16
CA GLN A 98 2.27 2.24 14.08
C GLN A 98 1.79 1.99 12.65
N PHE A 99 2.42 1.04 11.97
CA PHE A 99 2.07 0.68 10.61
C PHE A 99 1.28 -0.62 10.57
N ILE A 100 0.24 -0.66 9.74
CA ILE A 100 -0.54 -1.87 9.45
C ILE A 100 -0.54 -2.05 7.94
N TRP A 101 -0.11 -3.22 7.45
CA TRP A 101 -0.18 -3.53 6.03
C TRP A 101 -1.60 -3.92 5.64
N LEU A 102 -2.16 -3.25 4.63
CA LEU A 102 -3.47 -3.51 4.08
C LEU A 102 -3.32 -4.29 2.76
N MET A 103 -3.99 -5.43 2.64
CA MET A 103 -4.03 -6.21 1.40
C MET A 103 -5.40 -6.84 1.18
N GLY A 104 -5.73 -7.22 -0.05
CA GLY A 104 -6.93 -8.01 -0.35
C GLY A 104 -6.69 -9.52 -0.17
N GLY A 105 -7.77 -10.31 -0.11
CA GLY A 105 -7.69 -11.78 -0.06
C GLY A 105 -6.96 -12.39 -1.27
N ASP A 106 -7.07 -11.76 -2.44
CA ASP A 106 -6.31 -12.08 -3.65
C ASP A 106 -4.78 -12.01 -3.47
N ASN A 107 -4.31 -11.03 -2.70
CA ASN A 107 -2.90 -10.87 -2.37
C ASN A 107 -2.47 -11.84 -1.27
N LEU A 108 -3.38 -12.13 -0.32
CA LEU A 108 -3.11 -13.11 0.73
C LEU A 108 -2.85 -14.51 0.14
N ALA A 109 -3.65 -14.93 -0.84
CA ALA A 109 -3.53 -16.25 -1.48
C ALA A 109 -2.16 -16.52 -2.14
N GLN A 110 -1.40 -15.47 -2.42
CA GLN A 110 -0.06 -15.52 -3.03
C GLN A 110 1.01 -14.87 -2.13
N PHE A 111 0.68 -14.58 -0.87
CA PHE A 111 1.56 -13.83 0.03
C PHE A 111 2.81 -14.63 0.40
N ASP A 112 2.72 -15.95 0.48
CA ASP A 112 3.83 -16.87 0.71
C ASP A 112 4.89 -16.84 -0.40
N GLN A 113 4.53 -16.34 -1.59
CA GLN A 113 5.45 -16.13 -2.71
C GLN A 113 6.18 -14.78 -2.64
N TRP A 114 5.78 -13.88 -1.73
CA TRP A 114 6.42 -12.57 -1.60
C TRP A 114 7.81 -12.72 -0.98
N ARG A 115 8.78 -11.96 -1.53
CA ARG A 115 10.13 -11.91 -0.98
C ARG A 115 10.07 -11.49 0.49
N GLY A 116 10.54 -12.36 1.38
CA GLY A 116 10.59 -12.09 2.81
C GLY A 116 9.21 -12.07 3.49
N TRP A 117 8.20 -12.76 2.97
CA TRP A 117 6.84 -12.78 3.54
C TRP A 117 6.80 -13.07 5.04
N ARG A 118 7.61 -14.01 5.54
CA ARG A 118 7.72 -14.30 6.99
C ARG A 118 8.22 -13.11 7.78
N GLN A 119 9.15 -12.35 7.21
CA GLN A 119 9.67 -11.13 7.83
C GLN A 119 8.64 -10.01 7.77
N ILE A 120 7.87 -9.90 6.70
CA ILE A 120 6.75 -8.94 6.59
C ILE A 120 5.72 -9.22 7.70
N ALA A 121 5.28 -10.48 7.82
CA ALA A 121 4.29 -10.90 8.82
C ALA A 121 4.75 -10.68 10.28
N ARG A 122 6.07 -10.70 10.54
CA ARG A 122 6.64 -10.41 11.86
C ARG A 122 6.87 -8.92 12.14
N GLN A 123 6.97 -8.09 11.10
CA GLN A 123 7.32 -6.67 11.25
C GLN A 123 6.13 -5.77 11.56
N VAL A 124 4.97 -6.06 10.94
CA VAL A 124 3.78 -5.24 11.06
C VAL A 124 2.53 -6.12 11.06
N PRO A 125 1.45 -5.71 11.77
CA PRO A 125 0.16 -6.35 11.59
C PRO A 125 -0.30 -6.29 10.13
N ILE A 126 -0.96 -7.35 9.68
CA ILE A 126 -1.57 -7.44 8.35
C ILE A 126 -3.08 -7.44 8.53
N ALA A 127 -3.77 -6.52 7.86
CA ALA A 127 -5.22 -6.51 7.75
C ALA A 127 -5.61 -6.92 6.34
N VAL A 128 -6.37 -8.01 6.25
CA VAL A 128 -6.86 -8.58 4.99
C VAL A 128 -8.29 -8.10 4.77
N ILE A 129 -8.52 -7.42 3.66
CA ILE A 129 -9.85 -6.98 3.26
C ILE A 129 -10.49 -8.07 2.40
N ALA A 130 -11.60 -8.62 2.88
CA ALA A 130 -12.40 -9.59 2.15
C ALA A 130 -12.85 -9.00 0.80
N ARG A 131 -12.74 -9.82 -0.25
CA ARG A 131 -13.28 -9.50 -1.58
C ARG A 131 -14.25 -10.61 -1.96
N PRO A 132 -15.44 -10.29 -2.51
CA PRO A 132 -16.36 -11.31 -3.00
C PRO A 132 -15.65 -12.25 -3.99
N GLY A 133 -15.73 -13.57 -3.75
CA GLY A 133 -15.13 -14.60 -4.60
C GLY A 133 -13.76 -15.15 -4.15
N TYR A 134 -13.26 -14.73 -2.98
CA TYR A 134 -12.09 -15.33 -2.32
C TYR A 134 -12.47 -15.63 -0.87
N ASP A 135 -12.80 -16.89 -0.59
CA ASP A 135 -13.04 -17.46 0.75
C ASP A 135 -11.86 -18.35 1.18
#